data_AF-A0A948V413-F1
#
_entry.id   AF-A0A948V413-F1
#
_cell.length_a   1.000
_cell.length_b   1.000
_cell.length_c   1.000
_cell.angle_alpha   90.00
_cell.angle_beta   90.00
_cell.angle_gamma   90.00
#
_symmetry.space_group_name_H-M   'P 1'
#
loop_
_entity.id
_entity.type
_entity.pdbx_description
1 polymer ?
#
loop_
_entity_poly.entity_id
_entity_poly.type
_entity_poly.pdbx_seq_one_letter_code
_entity_poly.pdbx_strand_id
1 'polypeptide(L)' 'MRAILELGRGLCITFSHLWTKAVTIQYPTQRKELPDRFRGSQRFVLSEENLEECVACCLCEKYCPAKA' A
#
# COMPACT_ATOMS: atom_id res chain seq x y z
N MET A 1 32.59 -19.98 25.85
CA MET A 1 33.15 -19.45 24.58
C MET A 1 32.15 -19.39 23.42
N ARG A 2 31.20 -20.34 23.25
CA ARG A 2 30.19 -20.28 22.18
C ARG A 2 29.36 -18.98 22.14
N ALA A 3 28.88 -18.51 23.28
CA ALA A 3 28.01 -17.32 23.35
C ALA A 3 28.63 -16.03 22.76
N ILE A 4 29.93 -15.80 22.99
CA ILE A 4 30.63 -14.62 22.46
C ILE A 4 30.81 -14.72 20.94
N LEU A 5 31.03 -15.94 20.42
CA LEU A 5 31.18 -16.18 18.99
C LEU A 5 29.88 -15.92 18.23
N GLU A 6 28.75 -16.37 18.78
CA GLU A 6 27.42 -16.11 18.21
C GLU A 6 27.04 -14.62 18.28
N LEU A 7 27.40 -13.92 19.37
CA LEU A 7 27.20 -12.47 19.49
C LEU A 7 28.03 -11.70 18.46
N GLY A 8 29.30 -12.07 18.27
CA GLY A 8 30.15 -11.48 17.24
C GLY A 8 29.61 -11.71 15.83
N ARG A 9 29.07 -12.89 15.55
CA ARG A 9 28.43 -13.22 14.27
C ARG A 9 27.18 -12.37 14.02
N GLY A 10 26.33 -12.18 15.04
CA GLY A 10 25.14 -11.32 14.95
C GLY A 10 25.48 -9.85 14.68
N LEU A 11 26.47 -9.30 15.39
CA LEU A 11 26.93 -7.93 15.19
C LEU A 11 27.54 -7.71 13.80
N CYS A 12 28.25 -8.71 13.27
CA CYS A 12 28.82 -8.63 11.93
C CYS A 12 27.74 -8.49 10.84
N ILE A 13 26.60 -9.19 11.00
CA ILE A 13 25.45 -9.07 10.10
C ILE A 13 24.83 -7.68 10.19
N THR A 14 24.61 -7.17 11.41
CA THR A 14 24.09 -5.80 11.62
C THR A 14 24.99 -4.75 10.98
N PHE A 15 26.30 -4.89 11.14
CA PHE A 15 27.29 -3.99 10.55
C PHE A 15 27.28 -4.07 9.02
N SER A 16 27.08 -5.26 8.44
CA SER A 16 26.92 -5.44 7.00
C SER A 16 25.68 -4.71 6.46
N HIS A 17 24.57 -4.70 7.20
CA HIS A 17 23.36 -3.99 6.78
C HIS A 17 23.48 -2.46 6.86
N LEU A 18 24.39 -1.92 7.70
CA LEU A 18 24.63 -0.47 7.81
C LEU A 18 25.11 0.15 6.49
N TRP A 19 25.90 -0.58 5.70
CA TRP A 19 26.37 -0.13 4.38
C TRP A 19 25.44 -0.49 3.22
N THR A 20 24.35 -1.22 3.49
CA THR A 20 23.38 -1.58 2.45
C THR A 20 22.45 -0.40 2.15
N LYS A 21 22.03 -0.24 0.90
CA LYS A 21 21.06 0.81 0.54
C LYS A 21 19.73 0.58 1.24
N ALA A 22 19.10 1.67 1.68
CA ALA A 22 17.78 1.62 2.29
C ALA A 22 16.72 1.14 1.27
N VAL A 23 15.84 0.24 1.71
CA VAL A 23 14.72 -0.30 0.90
C VAL A 23 13.49 0.61 0.94
N THR A 24 13.49 1.61 1.83
CA THR A 24 12.36 2.53 2.06
C THR A 24 12.18 3.54 0.95
N ILE A 25 10.92 3.89 0.65
CA ILE A 25 10.54 4.95 -0.29
C ILE A 25 10.23 6.23 0.52
N GLN A 26 10.68 7.40 0.05
CA GLN A 26 10.44 8.69 0.71
C GLN A 26 9.08 9.28 0.30
N TYR A 27 8.03 9.05 1.09
CA TYR A 27 6.74 9.72 0.89
C TYR A 27 6.79 11.17 1.45
N PRO A 28 6.21 12.19 0.79
CA PRO A 28 5.35 12.16 -0.40
C PRO A 28 6.06 12.36 -1.74
N THR A 29 7.38 12.58 -1.74
CA THR A 29 8.17 12.93 -2.93
C THR A 29 8.32 11.75 -3.90
N GLN A 30 8.42 10.53 -3.37
CA GLN A 30 8.42 9.28 -4.11
C GLN A 30 7.19 8.48 -3.72
N ARG A 31 6.40 8.05 -4.70
CA ARG A 31 5.21 7.21 -4.51
C ARG A 31 5.41 5.88 -5.19
N LYS A 32 4.89 4.82 -4.56
CA LYS A 32 4.86 3.50 -5.18
C LYS A 32 3.84 3.48 -6.32
N GLU A 33 4.20 2.86 -7.43
CA GLU A 33 3.24 2.55 -8.50
C GLU A 33 2.18 1.59 -7.98
N LEU A 34 0.91 1.98 -8.11
CA LEU A 34 -0.22 1.17 -7.70
C LEU A 34 -0.58 0.22 -8.85
N PRO A 35 -0.99 -1.03 -8.57
CA PRO A 35 -1.45 -1.94 -9.61
C PRO A 35 -2.76 -1.44 -10.23
N ASP A 36 -3.03 -1.81 -11.49
CA ASP A 36 -4.23 -1.39 -12.24
C ASP A 36 -5.55 -1.68 -11.52
N ARG A 37 -5.59 -2.76 -10.72
CA ARG A 37 -6.78 -3.18 -9.96
C ARG A 37 -6.78 -2.68 -8.51
N PHE A 38 -6.02 -1.64 -8.19
CA PHE A 38 -6.02 -1.05 -6.86
C PHE A 38 -7.40 -0.49 -6.50
N ARG A 39 -7.96 -0.92 -5.36
CA ARG A 39 -9.24 -0.42 -4.85
C ARG A 39 -8.99 0.84 -4.01
N GLY A 40 -9.09 1.99 -4.66
CA GLY A 40 -8.93 3.31 -4.03
C GLY A 40 -10.22 3.91 -3.49
N SER A 41 -10.27 5.25 -3.49
CA SER A 41 -11.46 6.02 -3.11
C SER A 41 -12.57 5.81 -4.15
N GLN A 42 -13.78 5.50 -3.67
CA GLN A 42 -14.98 5.35 -4.50
C GLN A 42 -15.35 6.71 -5.11
N ARG A 43 -15.65 6.72 -6.42
CA ARG A 43 -16.09 7.90 -7.17
C ARG A 43 -17.18 7.51 -8.14
N PHE A 44 -18.07 8.44 -8.45
CA PHE A 44 -19.07 8.26 -9.51
C PHE A 44 -18.39 8.31 -10.87
N VAL A 45 -18.82 7.41 -11.75
CA VAL A 45 -18.45 7.42 -13.17
C VAL A 45 -19.33 8.44 -13.87
N LEU A 46 -18.72 9.20 -14.78
CA LEU A 46 -19.39 10.18 -15.62
C LEU A 46 -19.55 9.59 -17.02
N SER A 47 -20.69 9.85 -17.64
CA SER A 47 -20.94 9.53 -19.05
C SER A 47 -20.10 10.41 -19.98
N GLU A 48 -20.13 10.13 -21.29
CA GLU A 48 -19.48 10.96 -22.31
C GLU A 48 -19.98 12.42 -22.31
N GLU A 49 -21.21 12.65 -21.81
CA GLU A 49 -21.84 13.96 -21.69
C GLU A 49 -21.53 14.67 -20.34
N ASN A 50 -20.64 14.10 -19.51
CA ASN A 50 -20.34 14.56 -18.14
C ASN A 50 -21.53 14.52 -17.17
N LEU A 51 -22.50 13.64 -17.40
CA LEU A 51 -23.58 13.37 -16.44
C LEU A 51 -23.21 12.18 -15.55
N GLU A 52 -23.65 12.18 -14.30
CA GLU A 52 -23.49 11.03 -13.41
C GLU A 52 -24.32 9.82 -13.89
N GLU A 53 -23.74 8.62 -13.87
CA GLU A 53 -24.45 7.39 -14.27
C GLU A 53 -25.34 6.80 -13.14
N CYS A 54 -25.30 7.38 -11.95
CA CYS A 54 -26.06 6.90 -10.80
C CYS A 54 -27.56 7.19 -10.98
N VAL A 55 -28.39 6.13 -10.97
CA VAL A 55 -29.87 6.25 -11.05
C VAL A 55 -30.57 6.08 -9.70
N ALA A 56 -29.84 6.19 -8.60
CA ALA A 56 -30.36 6.01 -7.24
C ALA A 56 -31.11 4.67 -7.00
N CYS A 57 -30.65 3.57 -7.61
CA CYS A 57 -31.26 2.24 -7.45
C CYS A 57 -31.01 1.57 -6.07
N CYS A 58 -30.19 2.17 -5.22
CA CYS A 58 -29.81 1.66 -3.89
C CYS A 58 -29.19 0.24 -3.89
N LEU A 59 -28.71 -0.27 -5.03
CA LEU A 59 -28.07 -1.59 -5.11
C LEU A 59 -26.71 -1.61 -4.41
N CYS A 60 -25.92 -0.55 -4.57
CA CYS A 60 -24.61 -0.44 -3.91
C CYS A 60 -24.74 -0.48 -2.37
N GLU A 61 -25.74 0.19 -1.81
CA GLU A 61 -26.07 0.15 -0.38
C GLU A 61 -26.51 -1.25 0.05
N LYS A 62 -27.46 -1.85 -0.68
CA LYS A 62 -28.00 -3.18 -0.37
C LYS A 62 -26.93 -4.27 -0.35
N TYR A 63 -25.97 -4.24 -1.28
CA TYR A 63 -24.90 -5.22 -1.38
C TYR A 63 -23.65 -4.87 -0.57
N CYS A 64 -23.60 -3.69 0.07
CA CYS A 64 -22.44 -3.27 0.85
C CYS A 64 -22.29 -4.17 2.09
N PRO A 65 -21.21 -4.98 2.19
CA PRO A 65 -21.04 -5.88 3.33
C PRO A 65 -20.80 -5.12 4.64
N ALA A 66 -20.25 -3.91 4.55
CA ALA A 66 -19.99 -3.05 5.70
C ALA A 66 -21.20 -2.20 6.12
N LYS A 67 -22.27 -2.12 5.30
CA LYS A 67 -23.38 -1.17 5.47
C LYS A 67 -22.89 0.27 5.71
N ALA A 68 -21.93 0.67 4.88
CA ALA A 68 -21.33 2.00 4.87
C ALA A 68 -22.19 3.02 4.13
#